data_AF-A0A2K1EF29-F1
#
_entry.id   AF-A0A2K1EF29-F1
#
_cell.length_a   1.000
_cell.length_b   1.000
_cell.length_c   1.000
_cell.angle_alpha   90.00
_cell.angle_beta   90.00
_cell.angle_gamma   90.00
#
_symmetry.space_group_name_H-M   'P 1'
#
loop_
_entity.id
_entity.type
_entity.pdbx_description
1 polymer ?
#
loop_
_entity_poly.entity_id
_entity_poly.type
_entity_poly.pdbx_seq_one_letter_code
_entity_poly.pdbx_strand_id
1 'polypeptide(L)'
;MIMDREQFRVHLKEGNRKGLPLIKMIAFKAKYVKMDQMDFETHFDNLLSVRLSNVLASEFQGKSFQEFANHKLSYYSGLRNMGKLTFYEFLDVLYDMAVPIQLDYKSNEYYTVTQLANILVAKEEDIIRQLESGRYKDAFINEQGEWLKPKPPENEY
;
A
#
# COMPACT_ATOMS: atom_id res chain seq x y z
N MET A 1 5.05 16.28 8.92
CA MET A 1 5.85 16.75 7.76
C MET A 1 5.76 15.67 6.70
N ILE A 2 5.33 15.99 5.48
CA ILE A 2 5.28 14.99 4.40
C ILE A 2 6.72 14.68 4.00
N MET A 3 7.07 13.39 4.04
CA MET A 3 8.39 12.90 3.67
C MET A 3 8.58 13.04 2.15
N ASP A 4 9.70 13.61 1.71
CA ASP A 4 10.05 13.64 0.29
C ASP A 4 10.56 12.27 -0.20
N ARG A 5 10.79 12.12 -1.51
CA ARG A 5 11.24 10.85 -2.10
C ARG A 5 12.59 10.37 -1.58
N GLU A 6 13.53 11.27 -1.31
CA GLU A 6 14.85 10.88 -0.81
C GLU A 6 14.77 10.44 0.64
N GLN A 7 14.04 11.18 1.47
CA GLN A 7 13.75 10.78 2.84
C GLN A 7 13.01 9.44 2.90
N PHE A 8 12.05 9.19 2.00
CA PHE A 8 11.35 7.92 1.88
C PHE A 8 12.29 6.75 1.56
N ARG A 9 13.20 6.95 0.61
CA ARG A 9 14.22 5.96 0.28
C ARG A 9 15.14 5.67 1.46
N VAL A 10 15.49 6.68 2.26
CA VAL A 10 16.27 6.49 3.50
C VAL A 10 15.48 5.66 4.51
N HIS A 11 14.22 6.00 4.76
CA HIS A 11 13.32 5.25 5.65
C HIS A 11 13.21 3.77 5.26
N LEU A 12 12.95 3.48 3.98
CA LEU A 12 12.90 2.10 3.48
C LEU A 12 14.24 1.37 3.64
N LYS A 13 15.37 2.05 3.42
CA LYS A 13 16.70 1.45 3.64
C LYS A 13 16.94 1.12 5.11
N GLU A 14 16.54 2.00 6.02
CA GLU A 14 16.66 1.77 7.46
C GLU A 14 15.81 0.59 7.93
N GLY A 15 14.54 0.54 7.52
CA GLY A 15 13.67 -0.59 7.85
C GLY A 15 14.18 -1.90 7.24
N ASN A 16 14.70 -1.88 6.01
CA ASN A 16 15.33 -3.07 5.41
C ASN A 16 16.60 -3.53 6.17
N ARG A 17 17.43 -2.61 6.67
CA ARG A 17 18.57 -2.96 7.55
C ARG A 17 18.12 -3.62 8.85
N LYS A 18 16.96 -3.22 9.37
CA LYS A 18 16.31 -3.85 10.54
C LYS A 18 15.58 -5.14 10.19
N GLY A 19 15.57 -5.57 8.93
CA GLY A 19 14.90 -6.78 8.47
C GLY A 19 13.38 -6.69 8.43
N LEU A 20 12.83 -5.46 8.42
CA LEU A 20 11.38 -5.25 8.41
C LEU A 20 10.78 -5.49 7.02
N PRO A 21 9.58 -6.10 6.94
CA PRO A 21 8.82 -6.18 5.70
C PRO A 21 8.21 -4.84 5.32
N LEU A 22 7.80 -4.66 4.06
CA LEU A 22 7.23 -3.41 3.56
C LEU A 22 6.04 -2.93 4.41
N ILE A 23 5.14 -3.83 4.79
CA ILE A 23 3.95 -3.50 5.59
C ILE A 23 4.28 -2.92 6.96
N LYS A 24 5.48 -3.20 7.51
CA LYS A 24 5.94 -2.60 8.78
C LYS A 24 6.68 -1.28 8.59
N MET A 25 6.92 -0.88 7.35
CA MET A 25 7.61 0.36 7.03
C MET A 25 6.66 1.43 6.49
N ILE A 26 5.62 1.04 5.75
CA ILE A 26 4.71 1.99 5.09
C ILE A 26 3.26 1.50 5.16
N ALA A 27 2.34 2.47 5.24
CA ALA A 27 0.92 2.25 5.02
C ALA A 27 0.59 2.44 3.54
N PHE A 28 -0.33 1.64 3.00
CA PHE A 28 -0.61 1.58 1.56
C PHE A 28 -1.98 2.18 1.23
N LYS A 29 -2.02 3.12 0.28
CA LYS A 29 -3.29 3.69 -0.21
C LYS A 29 -4.18 2.57 -0.75
N ALA A 30 -5.45 2.61 -0.36
CA ALA A 30 -6.40 1.54 -0.62
C ALA A 30 -6.58 1.20 -2.10
N LYS A 31 -6.54 2.22 -2.96
CA LYS A 31 -6.71 2.07 -4.41
C LYS A 31 -5.64 1.23 -5.12
N TYR A 32 -4.53 0.91 -4.45
CA TYR A 32 -3.47 0.06 -5.02
C TYR A 32 -3.40 -1.33 -4.36
N VAL A 33 -4.40 -1.67 -3.53
CA VAL A 33 -4.39 -2.90 -2.75
C VAL A 33 -5.56 -3.79 -3.14
N LYS A 34 -5.22 -5.05 -3.47
CA LYS A 34 -6.14 -6.16 -3.70
C LYS A 34 -5.73 -7.32 -2.80
N MET A 35 -6.58 -7.67 -1.84
CA MET A 35 -6.22 -8.66 -0.81
C MET A 35 -6.14 -10.07 -1.37
N ASP A 36 -6.97 -10.39 -2.36
CA ASP A 36 -7.06 -11.71 -2.99
C ASP A 36 -5.97 -11.92 -4.04
N GLN A 37 -5.84 -10.99 -5.00
CA GLN A 37 -4.90 -11.12 -6.11
C GLN A 37 -4.41 -9.76 -6.60
N MET A 38 -3.08 -9.58 -6.57
CA MET A 38 -2.45 -8.41 -7.16
C MET A 38 -2.50 -8.51 -8.70
N ASP A 39 -3.01 -7.46 -9.35
CA ASP A 39 -2.91 -7.26 -10.79
C ASP A 39 -2.02 -6.04 -11.09
N PHE A 40 -0.76 -6.31 -11.45
CA PHE A 40 0.23 -5.28 -11.78
C PHE A 40 0.12 -4.76 -13.22
N GLU A 41 -0.71 -5.37 -14.07
CA GLU A 41 -0.88 -4.98 -15.47
C GLU A 41 -1.96 -3.91 -15.62
N THR A 42 -3.07 -4.01 -14.87
CA THR A 42 -4.21 -3.11 -15.04
C THR A 42 -4.45 -2.15 -13.88
N HIS A 43 -3.99 -2.47 -12.67
CA HIS A 43 -4.42 -1.78 -11.46
C HIS A 43 -3.59 -0.55 -11.06
N PHE A 44 -2.45 -0.35 -11.70
CA PHE A 44 -1.45 0.64 -11.28
C PHE A 44 -1.47 1.94 -12.10
N ASP A 45 -2.57 2.31 -12.79
CA ASP A 45 -2.72 3.60 -13.49
C ASP A 45 -1.55 4.01 -14.42
N ASN A 46 -0.79 3.07 -15.00
CA ASN A 46 0.47 3.31 -15.73
C ASN A 46 1.65 3.82 -14.88
N LEU A 47 1.60 3.68 -13.55
CA LEU A 47 2.72 3.97 -12.65
C LEU A 47 3.93 3.07 -12.90
N LEU A 48 3.70 1.86 -13.40
CA LEU A 48 4.76 0.88 -13.67
C LEU A 48 5.16 0.93 -15.14
N SER A 49 6.46 0.93 -15.42
CA SER A 49 6.94 0.54 -16.73
C SER A 49 6.59 -0.92 -17.02
N VAL A 50 6.50 -1.27 -18.31
CA VAL A 50 6.30 -2.65 -18.77
C VAL A 50 7.33 -3.60 -18.15
N ARG A 51 8.57 -3.14 -17.97
CA ARG A 51 9.63 -3.97 -17.37
C ARG A 51 9.35 -4.25 -15.90
N LEU A 52 9.04 -3.22 -15.11
CA LEU A 52 8.74 -3.40 -13.69
C LEU A 52 7.48 -4.24 -13.48
N SER A 53 6.43 -3.96 -14.27
CA SER A 53 5.18 -4.74 -14.26
C SER A 53 5.47 -6.22 -14.54
N ASN A 54 6.23 -6.55 -15.59
CA ASN A 54 6.59 -7.94 -15.90
C ASN A 54 7.40 -8.64 -14.79
N VAL A 55 8.32 -7.92 -14.14
CA VAL A 55 9.11 -8.48 -13.02
C VAL A 55 8.19 -8.81 -11.85
N LEU A 56 7.35 -7.87 -11.43
CA LEU A 56 6.43 -8.05 -10.31
C LEU A 56 5.36 -9.10 -10.63
N ALA A 57 4.78 -9.10 -11.83
CA ALA A 57 3.82 -10.10 -12.28
C ALA A 57 4.44 -11.50 -12.27
N SER A 58 5.67 -11.68 -12.78
CA SER A 58 6.32 -12.99 -12.78
C SER A 58 6.53 -13.58 -11.38
N GLU A 59 6.67 -12.72 -10.36
CA GLU A 59 6.85 -13.16 -8.98
C GLU A 59 5.52 -13.29 -8.23
N PHE A 60 4.55 -12.41 -8.48
CA PHE A 60 3.35 -12.23 -7.66
C PHE A 60 2.03 -12.53 -8.38
N GLN A 61 2.08 -13.10 -9.59
CA GLN A 61 0.86 -13.54 -10.28
C GLN A 61 0.09 -14.55 -9.42
N GLY A 62 -1.19 -14.25 -9.16
CA GLY A 62 -2.05 -15.08 -8.31
C GLY A 62 -1.75 -14.99 -6.82
N LYS A 63 -0.81 -14.13 -6.39
CA LYS A 63 -0.49 -13.90 -4.98
C LYS A 63 -1.27 -12.71 -4.42
N SER A 64 -1.52 -12.78 -3.13
CA SER A 64 -2.20 -11.75 -2.36
C SER A 64 -1.32 -10.50 -2.18
N PHE A 65 -1.95 -9.35 -1.90
CA PHE A 65 -1.22 -8.17 -1.42
C PHE A 65 -0.40 -8.48 -0.16
N GLN A 66 -0.91 -9.34 0.72
CA GLN A 66 -0.21 -9.68 1.96
C GLN A 66 1.11 -10.40 1.69
N GLU A 67 1.17 -11.28 0.69
CA GLU A 67 2.42 -11.90 0.26
C GLU A 67 3.41 -10.86 -0.27
N PHE A 68 2.96 -9.95 -1.13
CA PHE A 68 3.77 -8.82 -1.58
C PHE A 68 4.30 -8.01 -0.38
N ALA A 69 3.43 -7.45 0.44
CA ALA A 69 3.81 -6.50 1.49
C ALA A 69 4.63 -7.14 2.63
N ASN A 70 4.61 -8.46 2.79
CA ASN A 70 5.37 -9.18 3.81
C ASN A 70 6.83 -9.50 3.44
N HIS A 71 7.29 -9.10 2.25
CA HIS A 71 8.70 -9.18 1.93
C HIS A 71 9.48 -7.93 2.36
N LYS A 72 10.73 -8.13 2.80
CA LYS A 72 11.69 -7.04 3.04
C LYS A 72 12.17 -6.46 1.71
N LEU A 73 12.64 -5.21 1.72
CA LEU A 73 13.05 -4.52 0.49
C LEU A 73 14.14 -5.27 -0.31
N SER A 74 15.08 -5.92 0.37
CA SER A 74 16.17 -6.69 -0.26
C SER A 74 15.70 -7.91 -1.06
N TYR A 75 14.51 -8.46 -0.75
CA TYR A 75 13.91 -9.52 -1.55
C TYR A 75 13.64 -9.03 -2.99
N TYR A 76 13.04 -7.85 -3.12
CA TYR A 76 12.73 -7.24 -4.41
C TYR A 76 13.97 -6.97 -5.26
N SER A 77 15.04 -6.45 -4.65
CA SER A 77 16.30 -6.22 -5.37
C SER A 77 16.97 -7.51 -5.87
N GLY A 78 16.58 -8.67 -5.34
CA GLY A 78 17.07 -9.98 -5.76
C GLY A 78 16.22 -10.66 -6.83
N LEU A 79 15.08 -10.07 -7.22
CA LEU A 79 14.21 -10.68 -8.23
C LEU A 79 14.89 -10.74 -9.60
N ARG A 80 14.59 -11.80 -10.35
CA ARG A 80 15.10 -11.96 -11.71
C ARG A 80 14.64 -10.79 -12.57
N ASN A 81 15.55 -10.22 -13.37
CA ASN A 81 15.32 -9.04 -14.21
C ASN A 81 15.04 -7.73 -13.44
N MET A 82 15.18 -7.70 -12.11
CA MET A 82 15.16 -6.47 -11.32
C MET A 82 16.54 -5.79 -11.35
N GLY A 83 16.87 -5.16 -12.48
CA GLY A 83 18.08 -4.35 -12.60
C GLY A 83 18.04 -3.09 -11.72
N LYS A 84 19.20 -2.47 -11.48
CA LYS A 84 19.33 -1.27 -10.63
C LYS A 84 18.30 -0.18 -10.95
N LEU A 85 18.13 0.18 -12.23
CA LEU A 85 17.18 1.21 -12.65
C LEU A 85 15.72 0.82 -12.38
N THR A 86 15.35 -0.42 -12.69
CA THR A 86 14.00 -0.95 -12.42
C THR A 86 13.71 -1.04 -10.93
N PHE A 87 14.73 -1.32 -10.12
CA PHE A 87 14.59 -1.26 -8.67
C PHE A 87 14.41 0.18 -8.15
N TYR A 88 15.10 1.18 -8.70
CA TYR A 88 14.85 2.58 -8.34
C TYR A 88 13.44 3.02 -8.70
N GLU A 89 12.96 2.65 -9.88
CA GLU A 89 11.58 2.87 -10.31
C GLU A 89 10.60 2.22 -9.31
N PHE A 90 10.87 0.99 -8.87
CA PHE A 90 10.06 0.32 -7.85
C PHE A 90 10.00 1.12 -6.53
N LEU A 91 11.09 1.75 -6.10
CA LEU A 91 11.07 2.61 -4.91
C LEU A 91 10.19 3.84 -5.10
N ASP A 92 10.16 4.42 -6.31
CA ASP A 92 9.31 5.57 -6.63
C ASP A 92 7.83 5.16 -6.68
N VAL A 93 7.53 3.98 -7.21
CA VAL A 93 6.20 3.39 -7.17
C VAL A 93 5.75 3.14 -5.73
N LEU A 94 6.61 2.58 -4.88
CA LEU A 94 6.30 2.40 -3.45
C LEU A 94 5.98 3.73 -2.77
N TYR A 95 6.68 4.81 -3.14
CA TYR A 95 6.38 6.16 -2.65
C TYR A 95 4.97 6.61 -3.08
N ASP A 96 4.62 6.41 -4.35
CA ASP A 96 3.32 6.81 -4.87
C ASP A 96 2.18 5.94 -4.31
N MET A 97 2.46 4.67 -3.99
CA MET A 97 1.54 3.75 -3.31
C MET A 97 1.35 4.09 -1.83
N ALA A 98 2.38 4.60 -1.17
CA ALA A 98 2.33 4.90 0.24
C ALA A 98 1.38 6.06 0.53
N VAL A 99 0.72 6.00 1.69
CA VAL A 99 0.09 7.18 2.27
C VAL A 99 1.19 8.20 2.58
N PRO A 100 1.00 9.52 2.29
CA PRO A 100 1.95 10.55 2.71
C PRO A 100 2.23 10.39 4.20
N ILE A 101 3.44 9.93 4.52
CA ILE A 101 3.71 9.16 5.74
C ILE A 101 3.24 9.88 7.01
N GLN A 102 2.16 9.37 7.60
CA GLN A 102 1.87 9.43 9.02
C GLN A 102 2.04 8.01 9.56
N LEU A 103 3.25 7.68 10.05
CA LEU A 103 3.43 6.48 10.88
C LEU A 103 2.89 6.68 12.30
N ASP A 104 2.57 7.93 12.66
CA ASP A 104 1.96 8.32 13.94
C ASP A 104 0.51 8.77 13.74
N TYR A 105 -0.31 7.96 13.05
CA TYR A 105 -1.74 8.24 12.95
C TYR A 105 -2.43 7.85 14.27
N LYS A 106 -3.37 8.68 14.75
CA LYS A 106 -4.13 8.34 15.95
C LYS A 106 -5.32 7.48 15.55
N SER A 107 -5.41 6.25 16.04
CA SER A 107 -6.46 5.30 15.62
C SER A 107 -7.89 5.83 15.79
N ASN A 108 -8.12 6.76 16.73
CA ASN A 108 -9.44 7.39 16.93
C ASN A 108 -9.85 8.40 15.84
N GLU A 109 -8.95 8.83 14.97
CA GLU A 109 -9.20 9.74 13.84
C GLU A 109 -9.68 8.98 12.58
N TYR A 110 -9.79 7.65 12.64
CA TYR A 110 -10.11 6.78 11.50
C TYR A 110 -11.31 5.88 11.81
N TYR A 111 -12.05 5.52 10.77
CA TYR A 111 -13.04 4.45 10.80
C TYR A 111 -12.40 3.12 10.38
N THR A 112 -12.72 2.05 11.10
CA THR A 112 -12.43 0.67 10.69
C THR A 112 -13.50 0.12 9.74
N VAL A 113 -13.25 -1.02 9.10
CA VAL A 113 -14.25 -1.74 8.28
C VAL A 113 -15.54 -1.97 9.06
N THR A 114 -15.44 -2.50 10.28
CA THR A 114 -16.60 -2.78 11.15
C THR A 114 -17.40 -1.52 11.45
N GLN A 115 -16.73 -0.40 11.73
CA GLN A 115 -17.42 0.87 11.98
C GLN A 115 -18.12 1.38 10.72
N LEU A 116 -17.47 1.32 9.56
CA LEU A 116 -18.08 1.70 8.28
C LEU A 116 -19.29 0.83 7.94
N ALA A 117 -19.18 -0.49 8.13
CA ALA A 117 -20.26 -1.44 7.92
C ALA A 117 -21.49 -1.11 8.78
N ASN A 118 -21.26 -0.78 10.06
CA ASN A 118 -22.33 -0.36 10.98
C ASN A 118 -22.96 0.97 10.58
N ILE A 119 -22.17 1.97 10.19
CA ILE A 119 -22.66 3.30 9.79
C ILE A 119 -23.50 3.22 8.52
N LEU A 120 -23.04 2.43 7.54
CA LEU A 120 -23.65 2.33 6.22
C LEU A 120 -24.72 1.22 6.13
N VAL A 121 -24.92 0.47 7.20
CA VAL A 121 -25.83 -0.69 7.26
C VAL A 121 -25.55 -1.65 6.10
N ALA A 122 -24.26 -2.00 5.96
CA ALA A 122 -23.73 -2.84 4.89
C ALA A 122 -22.89 -3.98 5.45
N LYS A 123 -22.64 -5.01 4.64
CA LYS A 123 -21.74 -6.11 5.01
C LYS A 123 -20.28 -5.67 4.91
N GLU A 124 -19.42 -6.19 5.78
CA GLU A 124 -17.98 -5.87 5.76
C GLU A 124 -17.32 -6.24 4.43
N GLU A 125 -17.73 -7.33 3.77
CA GLU A 125 -17.19 -7.73 2.48
C GLU A 125 -17.49 -6.70 1.38
N ASP A 126 -18.67 -6.05 1.44
CA ASP A 126 -19.03 -5.00 0.48
C ASP A 126 -18.24 -3.71 0.75
N ILE A 127 -17.92 -3.42 2.02
CA ILE A 127 -17.03 -2.31 2.38
C ILE A 127 -15.62 -2.55 1.86
N ILE A 128 -15.06 -3.75 2.07
CA ILE A 128 -13.73 -4.14 1.59
C ILE A 128 -13.65 -4.02 0.07
N ARG A 129 -14.63 -4.56 -0.67
CA ARG A 129 -14.66 -4.45 -2.14
C ARG A 129 -14.62 -3.00 -2.63
N GLN A 130 -15.31 -2.10 -1.95
CA GLN A 130 -15.32 -0.68 -2.28
C GLN A 130 -14.01 0.04 -1.89
N LEU A 131 -13.36 -0.38 -0.81
CA LEU A 131 -12.02 0.11 -0.43
C LEU A 131 -11.00 -0.28 -1.50
N GLU A 132 -10.98 -1.55 -1.90
CA GLU A 132 -10.13 -2.09 -2.96
C GLU A 132 -10.45 -1.52 -4.34
N SER A 133 -11.66 -1.00 -4.57
CA SER A 133 -12.00 -0.29 -5.81
C SER A 133 -11.57 1.18 -5.78
N GLY A 134 -10.94 1.64 -4.69
CA GLY A 134 -10.54 3.05 -4.51
C GLY A 134 -11.71 4.02 -4.29
N ARG A 135 -12.93 3.53 -3.99
CA ARG A 135 -14.11 4.39 -3.80
C ARG A 135 -14.01 5.25 -2.54
N TYR A 136 -13.32 4.75 -1.52
CA TYR A 136 -13.06 5.44 -0.28
C TYR A 136 -11.79 6.29 -0.39
N LYS A 137 -11.98 7.59 -0.65
CA LYS A 137 -10.86 8.54 -0.76
C LYS A 137 -10.00 8.54 0.51
N ASP A 138 -8.69 8.57 0.33
CA ASP A 138 -7.68 8.63 1.39
C ASP A 138 -7.68 7.43 2.36
N ALA A 139 -8.43 6.35 2.04
CA ALA A 139 -8.34 5.12 2.79
C ALA A 139 -7.01 4.38 2.53
N PHE A 140 -6.60 3.57 3.49
CA PHE A 140 -5.35 2.83 3.42
C PHE A 140 -5.35 1.55 4.26
N ILE A 141 -4.34 0.72 4.05
CA ILE A 141 -4.01 -0.42 4.90
C ILE A 141 -2.83 -0.05 5.81
N ASN A 142 -3.00 -0.29 7.11
CA ASN A 142 -1.98 -0.05 8.12
C ASN A 142 -0.98 -1.21 8.27
N GLU A 143 -0.08 -1.08 9.24
CA GLU A 143 0.97 -2.05 9.49
C GLU A 143 0.49 -3.41 10.06
N GLN A 144 -0.76 -3.50 10.48
CA GLN A 144 -1.44 -4.72 10.91
C GLN A 144 -2.20 -5.40 9.76
N GLY A 145 -2.32 -4.76 8.59
CA GLY A 145 -3.17 -5.25 7.51
C GLY A 145 -4.63 -4.84 7.62
N GLU A 146 -4.95 -3.88 8.49
CA GLU A 146 -6.31 -3.39 8.71
C GLU A 146 -6.61 -2.19 7.82
N TRP A 147 -7.83 -2.16 7.27
CA TRP A 147 -8.30 -1.02 6.50
C TRP A 147 -8.76 0.11 7.41
N LEU A 148 -8.26 1.31 7.12
CA LEU A 148 -8.59 2.54 7.81
C LEU A 148 -9.04 3.61 6.83
N LYS A 149 -10.09 4.35 7.19
CA LYS A 149 -10.60 5.51 6.45
C LYS A 149 -10.59 6.74 7.37
N PRO A 150 -9.92 7.85 7.00
CA PRO A 150 -9.99 9.07 7.80
C PRO A 150 -11.44 9.53 7.98
N LYS A 151 -11.79 9.88 9.22
CA LYS A 151 -13.07 10.50 9.55
C LYS A 151 -13.20 11.87 8.86
N PRO A 152 -14.41 12.34 8.58
CA PRO A 152 -14.61 13.73 8.15
C PRO A 152 -14.08 14.69 9.24
N PRO A 153 -13.55 15.86 8.86
CA PRO A 153 -13.14 16.86 9.82
C PRO A 153 -14.33 17.29 10.69
N GLU A 154 -14.09 17.57 11.98
CA GLU A 154 -15.16 17.88 12.96
C GLU A 154 -15.96 19.18 12.66
N ASN A 155 -15.62 19.93 11.59
CA ASN A 155 -16.23 21.21 11.22
C ASN A 155 -16.85 21.22 9.81
N GLU A 156 -17.48 20.13 9.37
CA GLU A 156 -18.34 20.14 8.18
C GLU A 156 -19.80 19.86 8.56
N TYR A 157 -20.42 20.81 9.28
CA TYR A 157 -21.88 20.97 9.39
C TYR A 157 -22.23 22.45 9.45
#